data_AF-A0A7J3ACN9-F1
#
_entry.id   AF-A0A7J3ACN9-F1
#
_cell.length_a   1.000
_cell.length_b   1.000
_cell.length_c   1.000
_cell.angle_alpha   90.00
_cell.angle_beta   90.00
_cell.angle_gamma   90.00
#
_symmetry.space_group_name_H-M   'P 1'
#
loop_
_entity.id
_entity.type
_entity.pdbx_description
1 polymer ?
#
loop_
_entity_poly.entity_id
_entity_poly.type
_entity_poly.pdbx_seq_one_letter_code
_entity_poly.pdbx_strand_id
1 'polypeptide(L)' 'MFERGIAVIAITRRGVETALKIKAALDALGLPCKVFAPEKYLQAGVSSLDKKLDEFIKEIYRKVDAIIAVMATGIIIR' A
#
# COMPACT_ATOMS: atom_id res chain seq x y z
N MET A 1 -6.38 -6.62 11.61
CA MET A 1 -7.40 -7.11 10.67
C MET A 1 -8.01 -5.87 10.03
N PHE A 2 -8.01 -5.73 8.70
CA PHE A 2 -8.55 -4.54 8.04
C PHE A 2 -10.07 -4.62 8.03
N GLU A 3 -10.72 -3.75 8.77
CA GLU A 3 -12.15 -3.46 8.62
C GLU A 3 -12.23 -1.99 8.19
N ARG A 4 -12.20 -1.74 6.88
CA ARG A 4 -12.49 -0.42 6.24
C ARG A 4 -11.42 0.67 6.42
N GLY A 5 -10.39 0.63 5.57
CA GLY A 5 -9.39 1.69 5.42
C GLY A 5 -8.75 1.69 4.05
N ILE A 6 -7.67 2.46 3.87
CA ILE A 6 -6.96 2.62 2.59
C ILE A 6 -5.68 1.77 2.58
N ALA A 7 -5.53 0.91 1.57
CA ALA A 7 -4.28 0.20 1.34
C ALA A 7 -3.38 0.97 0.37
N VAL A 8 -2.21 1.39 0.82
CA VAL A 8 -1.19 2.04 -0.01
C VAL A 8 -0.11 1.01 -0.36
N ILE A 9 0.14 0.75 -1.63
CA ILE A 9 1.04 -0.32 -2.09
C ILE A 9 2.21 0.29 -2.87
N ALA A 10 3.44 -0.06 -2.52
CA ALA A 10 4.64 0.37 -3.23
C ALA A 10 5.61 -0.80 -3.46
N ILE A 11 6.19 -0.90 -4.66
CA ILE A 11 7.09 -2.02 -5.04
C ILE A 11 8.54 -1.60 -5.29
N THR A 12 8.88 -0.33 -5.06
CA THR A 12 10.24 0.20 -5.19
C THR A 12 10.59 1.05 -3.98
N ARG A 13 11.88 1.18 -3.66
CA ARG A 13 12.34 2.02 -2.54
C ARG A 13 11.82 3.46 -2.59
N ARG A 14 11.92 4.12 -3.76
CA ARG A 14 11.39 5.48 -3.97
C ARG A 14 9.85 5.53 -3.90
N GLY A 15 9.20 4.46 -4.35
CA GLY A 15 7.75 4.31 -4.19
C GLY A 15 7.35 4.24 -2.71
N VAL A 16 8.11 3.54 -1.87
CA VAL A 16 7.87 3.45 -0.43
C VAL A 16 8.00 4.82 0.25
N GLU A 17 9.04 5.59 -0.07
CA GLU A 17 9.19 6.96 0.45
C GLU A 17 8.00 7.85 0.08
N THR A 18 7.49 7.70 -1.14
CA THR A 18 6.29 8.42 -1.61
C THR A 18 5.04 7.92 -0.90
N ALA A 19 4.89 6.61 -0.72
CA ALA A 19 3.78 6.01 0.00
C ALA A 19 3.72 6.44 1.47
N LEU A 20 4.87 6.62 2.12
CA LEU A 20 4.95 7.17 3.48
C LEU A 20 4.50 8.63 3.55
N LYS A 21 4.82 9.45 2.55
CA LYS A 21 4.29 10.83 2.45
C LYS A 21 2.77 10.84 2.26
N ILE A 22 2.24 9.94 1.43
CA ILE A 22 0.79 9.76 1.25
C ILE A 22 0.16 9.32 2.57
N LYS A 23 0.77 8.36 3.27
CA LYS A 23 0.32 7.92 4.60
C LYS A 23 0.22 9.10 5.58
N ALA A 24 1.26 9.92 5.68
CA ALA A 24 1.25 11.09 6.56
C ALA A 24 0.14 12.09 6.21
N ALA A 25 -0.14 12.31 4.92
CA ALA A 25 -1.24 13.17 4.48
C ALA A 25 -2.61 12.59 4.82
N LEU A 26 -2.80 11.27 4.65
CA LEU A 26 -4.05 10.57 5.00
C LEU A 26 -4.28 10.55 6.52
N ASP A 27 -3.23 10.29 7.30
CA ASP A 27 -3.27 10.33 8.76
C ASP A 27 -3.68 11.73 9.28
N ALA A 28 -3.18 12.80 8.66
CA ALA A 28 -3.56 14.18 8.99
C ALA A 28 -5.04 14.49 8.72
N LEU A 29 -5.66 13.75 7.80
CA LEU A 29 -7.09 13.85 7.48
C LEU A 29 -7.95 12.86 8.29
N GLY A 30 -7.36 12.09 9.20
CA GLY A 30 -8.05 11.06 9.97
C GLY A 30 -8.51 9.86 9.13
N LEU A 31 -7.92 9.66 7.95
CA LEU A 31 -8.25 8.55 7.07
C LEU A 31 -7.34 7.35 7.38
N PRO A 32 -7.88 6.24 7.95
CA PRO A 32 -7.06 5.11 8.33
C PRO A 32 -6.43 4.47 7.10
N CYS A 33 -5.11 4.39 7.08
CA CYS A 33 -4.37 3.81 5.96
C CYS A 33 -3.18 2.98 6.42
N LYS A 34 -2.71 2.10 5.53
CA LYS A 34 -1.49 1.31 5.78
C LYS A 34 -0.71 1.10 4.51
N VAL A 35 0.62 1.17 4.67
CA VAL A 35 1.56 1.03 3.58
C VAL A 35 2.06 -0.40 3.52
N PHE A 36 2.07 -0.97 2.32
CA PHE A 36 2.56 -2.31 2.02
C PHE A 36 3.69 -2.23 0.99
N ALA A 37 4.76 -2.98 1.24
CA ALA A 37 5.90 -3.08 0.32
C ALA A 37 6.61 -4.43 0.44
N PRO A 38 7.35 -4.87 -0.59
CA PRO A 38 8.19 -6.07 -0.50
C PRO A 38 9.18 -6.00 0.67
N GLU A 39 9.49 -7.14 1.29
CA GLU A 39 10.37 -7.23 2.48
C GLU A 39 11.68 -6.44 2.35
N LYS A 40 12.31 -6.50 1.16
CA LYS A 40 13.54 -5.77 0.83
C LYS A 40 13.46 -4.25 0.97
N TYR A 41 12.27 -3.66 1.07
CA TYR A 41 12.04 -2.23 1.21
C TYR A 41 11.28 -1.87 2.50
N LEU A 42 11.23 -2.78 3.47
CA LEU A 42 10.62 -2.54 4.77
C LEU A 42 11.29 -1.38 5.50
N GLN A 43 10.45 -0.52 6.08
CA GLN A 43 10.81 0.65 6.87
C GLN A 43 9.78 0.82 7.98
N ALA A 44 10.04 1.69 8.95
CA ALA A 44 9.09 1.99 10.02
C ALA A 44 7.75 2.47 9.43
N GLY A 45 6.64 1.85 9.85
CA GLY A 45 5.30 2.16 9.35
C GLY A 45 4.92 1.49 8.02
N VAL A 46 5.79 0.65 7.47
CA VAL A 46 5.54 -0.18 6.28
C VAL A 46 5.35 -1.63 6.71
N SER A 47 4.34 -2.30 6.16
CA SER A 47 4.13 -3.73 6.35
C SER A 47 4.57 -4.52 5.13
N SER A 48 4.97 -5.75 5.39
CA SER A 48 5.45 -6.63 4.34
C SER A 48 4.32 -7.02 3.38
N LEU A 49 4.68 -7.13 2.11
CA LEU A 49 3.88 -7.73 1.06
C LEU A 49 4.47 -9.12 0.79
N ASP A 50 3.93 -10.13 1.46
CA ASP A 50 4.47 -11.50 1.48
C ASP A 50 4.02 -12.35 0.27
N LYS A 51 3.07 -11.83 -0.51
CA LYS A 51 2.46 -12.52 -1.66
C LYS A 51 2.79 -11.81 -2.96
N LYS A 52 2.50 -12.47 -4.08
CA LYS A 52 2.51 -11.78 -5.38
C LYS A 52 1.48 -10.64 -5.35
N LEU A 53 1.77 -9.59 -6.11
CA LEU A 53 0.96 -8.36 -6.12
C LEU A 53 -0.50 -8.64 -6.49
N ASP A 54 -0.74 -9.51 -7.47
CA ASP A 54 -2.08 -9.88 -7.95
C ASP A 54 -2.88 -10.66 -6.89
N GLU A 55 -2.25 -11.61 -6.21
CA GLU A 55 -2.86 -12.36 -5.10
C GLU A 55 -3.17 -11.43 -3.93
N PHE A 56 -2.23 -10.53 -3.59
CA PHE A 56 -2.41 -9.56 -2.53
C PHE A 56 -3.58 -8.62 -2.82
N ILE A 57 -3.63 -8.04 -4.03
CA ILE A 57 -4.74 -7.17 -4.45
C ILE A 57 -6.07 -7.91 -4.36
N LYS A 58 -6.19 -9.13 -4.88
CA LYS A 58 -7.41 -9.94 -4.80
C LYS A 58 -7.89 -10.13 -3.36
N GLU A 59 -6.96 -10.34 -2.43
CA GLU A 59 -7.29 -10.53 -1.02
C GLU A 59 -7.79 -9.25 -0.35
N ILE A 60 -7.10 -8.12 -0.57
CA ILE A 60 -7.44 -6.85 0.09
C ILE A 60 -8.63 -6.16 -0.56
N TYR A 61 -8.93 -6.43 -1.85
CA TYR A 61 -9.98 -5.76 -2.61
C TYR A 61 -11.35 -5.82 -1.92
N ARG A 62 -11.64 -6.88 -1.17
CA ARG A 62 -12.89 -7.04 -0.41
C ARG A 62 -12.85 -6.48 1.02
N LYS A 63 -11.68 -6.07 1.50
CA LYS A 63 -11.40 -5.70 2.90
C LYS A 63 -11.14 -4.20 3.10
N VAL A 64 -10.89 -3.46 2.02
CA VAL A 64 -10.48 -2.04 2.04
C VAL A 64 -11.47 -1.20 1.24
N ASP A 65 -11.60 0.07 1.59
CA ASP A 65 -12.46 1.01 0.88
C ASP A 65 -11.77 1.57 -0.37
N ALA A 66 -10.43 1.66 -0.34
CA ALA A 66 -9.63 2.14 -1.46
C ALA A 66 -8.24 1.48 -1.51
N ILE A 67 -7.72 1.39 -2.73
CA ILE A 67 -6.35 0.94 -3.02
C ILE A 67 -5.62 2.07 -3.72
N ILE A 68 -4.47 2.47 -3.17
CA ILE A 68 -3.54 3.44 -3.75
C ILE A 68 -2.28 2.69 -4.14
N ALA A 69 -2.02 2.55 -5.44
CA ALA A 69 -0.81 1.90 -5.92
C ALA A 69 0.22 2.93 -6.38
N VAL A 70 1.39 2.93 -5.72
CA VAL A 70 2.50 3.87 -5.94
C VAL A 70 3.58 3.16 -6.76
N MET A 71 3.38 3.13 -8.07
CA MET A 71 4.28 2.53 -9.05
C MET A 71 3.92 2.99 -10.47
N ALA A 72 4.67 2.52 -11.47
CA ALA A 72 4.33 2.78 -12.86
C ALA A 72 2.97 2.15 -13.23
N THR A 73 2.13 2.90 -13.94
CA THR A 73 0.76 2.49 -14.31
C THR A 73 0.72 1.13 -15.00
N GLY A 74 1.67 0.86 -15.91
CA GLY A 74 1.75 -0.42 -16.65
C GLY A 74 2.00 -1.67 -15.79
N ILE A 75 2.32 -1.52 -14.51
CA ILE A 75 2.44 -2.63 -13.55
C ILE A 75 1.09 -2.91 -12.87
N ILE A 76 0.27 -1.89 -12.65
CA ILE A 76 -1.00 -1.99 -11.91
C ILE A 76 -2.16 -2.48 -12.80
N ILE A 77 -2.19 -2.04 -14.05
CA ILE A 77 -3.31 -2.32 -14.98
C ILE A 77 -3.11 -3.60 -15.79
N ARG A 78 -2.05 -4.37 -15.52
CA ARG A 78 -1.72 -5.63 -16.18
C ARG A 78 -2.39 -6.79 -15.46
#